data_AF-A0A7P0TAX4-F1
#
_entry.id   AF-A0A7P0TAX4-F1
#
_cell.length_a   1.000
_cell.length_b   1.000
_cell.length_c   1.000
_cell.angle_alpha   90.00
_cell.angle_beta   90.00
_cell.angle_gamma   90.00
#
_symmetry.space_group_name_H-M   'P 1'
#
loop_
_entity.id
_entity.type
_entity.pdbx_description
1 polymer ?
#
loop_
_entity_poly.entity_id
_entity_poly.type
_entity_poly.pdbx_seq_one_letter_code
_entity_poly.pdbx_strand_id
1 'polypeptide(L)' 'MSYNYVVTAQKPTAVNGCVTGHFTSAEDLNLLIAKNTRLEIYVVTAEGLRPVKEVGMYGKIAVMELFRPKGEKNLENS' A
#
# COMPACT_ATOMS: atom_id res chain seq x y z
N MET A 1 40.20 6.12 -6.79
CA MET A 1 38.77 6.47 -6.61
C MET A 1 38.01 5.21 -6.22
N SER A 2 37.00 5.33 -5.35
CA SER A 2 36.16 4.19 -4.93
C SER A 2 34.77 4.33 -5.55
N TYR A 3 34.27 3.25 -6.15
CA TYR A 3 32.90 3.12 -6.64
C TYR A 3 32.21 2.05 -5.79
N ASN A 4 31.09 2.41 -5.17
CA ASN A 4 30.33 1.50 -4.30
C ASN A 4 28.94 1.27 -4.86
N TYR A 5 28.43 0.05 -4.69
CA TYR A 5 27.07 -0.33 -5.03
C TYR A 5 26.34 -0.75 -3.76
N VAL A 6 25.16 -0.19 -3.52
CA VAL A 6 24.32 -0.50 -2.37
C VAL A 6 23.00 -1.07 -2.84
N VAL A 7 22.60 -2.18 -2.23
CA VAL A 7 21.35 -2.88 -2.51
C VAL A 7 20.66 -3.27 -1.21
N THR A 8 19.33 -3.31 -1.24
CA THR A 8 18.52 -3.73 -0.09
C THR A 8 18.50 -5.26 -0.04
N ALA A 9 19.13 -5.86 0.97
CA ALA A 9 19.12 -7.31 1.16
C ALA A 9 17.75 -7.82 1.66
N GLN A 10 17.10 -7.06 2.56
CA GLN A 10 15.78 -7.38 3.09
C GLN A 10 14.91 -6.12 3.10
N LYS A 11 13.66 -6.26 2.64
CA LYS A 11 12.70 -5.16 2.64
C LYS A 11 12.36 -4.75 4.10
N PRO A 12 12.01 -3.48 4.35
CA PRO A 12 11.56 -3.04 5.67
C PRO A 12 10.35 -3.87 6.12
N THR A 13 10.42 -4.45 7.31
CA THR A 13 9.34 -5.30 7.87
C THR A 13 8.50 -4.57 8.91
N ALA A 14 9.02 -3.47 9.49
CA ALA A 14 8.30 -2.66 10.46
C ALA A 14 7.13 -1.91 9.80
N VAL A 15 5.97 -1.94 10.46
CA VAL A 15 4.77 -1.21 10.04
C VAL A 15 4.81 0.20 10.62
N ASN A 16 4.73 1.21 9.77
CA ASN A 16 4.72 2.63 10.16
C ASN A 16 3.30 3.21 10.22
N GLY A 17 2.37 2.63 9.47
CA GLY A 17 0.97 3.06 9.46
C GLY A 17 0.11 2.05 8.72
N CYS A 18 -1.17 2.03 9.04
CA CYS A 18 -2.17 1.25 8.33
C CYS A 18 -3.46 2.04 8.18
N VAL A 19 -4.17 1.80 7.09
CA VAL A 19 -5.48 2.40 6.84
C VAL A 19 -6.40 1.37 6.21
N THR A 20 -7.66 1.37 6.61
CA THR A 20 -8.70 0.51 6.05
C THR A 20 -9.67 1.35 5.23
N GLY A 21 -10.10 0.83 4.08
CA GLY A 21 -11.08 1.50 3.24
C GLY A 21 -11.32 0.75 1.94
N HIS A 22 -12.09 1.36 1.05
CA HIS A 22 -12.49 0.79 -0.23
C HIS A 22 -11.65 1.39 -1.35
N PHE A 23 -10.46 0.79 -1.57
CA PHE A 23 -9.43 1.28 -2.49
C PHE A 23 -9.40 0.52 -3.82
N THR A 24 -9.59 -0.80 -3.81
CA THR A 24 -9.58 -1.63 -5.03
C THR A 24 -10.92 -1.67 -5.73
N SER A 25 -12.02 -1.71 -4.98
CA SER A 25 -13.39 -1.60 -5.48
C SER A 25 -14.29 -0.98 -4.40
N ALA A 26 -15.53 -0.64 -4.74
CA ALA A 26 -16.52 -0.11 -3.79
C ALA A 26 -16.95 -1.16 -2.76
N GLU A 27 -16.94 -2.43 -3.16
CA GLU A 27 -17.45 -3.55 -2.38
C GLU A 27 -16.34 -4.21 -1.56
N ASP A 28 -15.11 -4.18 -2.06
CA ASP A 28 -13.96 -4.77 -1.39
C ASP A 28 -13.51 -3.91 -0.20
N LEU A 29 -13.39 -4.54 0.98
CA LEU A 29 -12.71 -3.93 2.11
C LEU A 29 -11.19 -4.16 1.97
N ASN A 30 -10.43 -3.08 1.89
CA ASN A 30 -8.97 -3.14 1.80
C ASN A 30 -8.29 -2.77 3.11
N LEU A 31 -7.12 -3.37 3.29
CA LEU A 31 -6.13 -2.98 4.30
C LEU A 31 -4.85 -2.56 3.59
N LEU A 32 -4.49 -1.29 3.72
CA LEU A 32 -3.24 -0.72 3.22
C LEU A 32 -2.24 -0.61 4.36
N ILE A 33 -1.02 -1.08 4.14
CA ILE A 33 0.05 -1.11 5.14
C ILE A 33 1.26 -0.37 4.60
N ALA A 34 1.69 0.65 5.32
CA ALA A 34 2.91 1.40 5.04
C ALA A 34 4.09 0.82 5.83
N LYS A 35 5.14 0.40 5.12
CA LYS A 35 6.42 -0.08 5.66
C LYS A 35 7.57 0.76 5.11
N ASN A 36 7.77 1.93 5.71
CA ASN A 36 8.79 2.92 5.35
C ASN A 36 8.70 3.35 3.88
N THR A 37 9.39 2.65 2.97
CA THR A 37 9.41 2.92 1.53
C THR A 37 8.50 1.99 0.73
N ARG A 38 7.80 1.07 1.39
CA ARG A 38 6.91 0.08 0.76
C ARG A 38 5.46 0.31 1.18
N LEU A 39 4.55 0.20 0.21
CA LEU A 39 3.11 0.18 0.42
C LEU A 39 2.58 -1.20 0.00
N GLU A 40 1.95 -1.90 0.94
CA GLU A 40 1.29 -3.18 0.70
C GLU A 40 -0.24 -2.99 0.73
N ILE A 41 -0.93 -3.58 -0.23
CA ILE A 41 -2.39 -3.50 -0.40
C ILE A 41 -2.95 -4.91 -0.29
N TYR A 42 -3.86 -5.08 0.66
CA TYR A 42 -4.58 -6.32 0.92
C TYR A 42 -6.09 -6.14 0.73
N VAL A 43 -6.77 -7.21 0.33
CA VAL A 43 -8.23 -7.33 0.44
C VAL A 43 -8.53 -8.22 1.62
N VAL A 44 -9.48 -7.79 2.46
CA VAL A 44 -9.98 -8.56 3.60
C VAL A 44 -10.95 -9.60 3.07
N THR A 45 -10.63 -10.88 3.28
CA THR A 45 -11.49 -12.03 2.98
C THR A 45 -11.91 -12.70 4.29
N ALA A 46 -12.89 -13.59 4.24
CA ALA A 46 -13.34 -14.33 5.42
C ALA A 46 -12.22 -15.18 6.06
N GLU A 47 -11.27 -15.66 5.25
CA GLU A 47 -10.14 -16.48 5.69
C GLU A 47 -8.96 -15.65 6.24
N GLY A 48 -8.89 -14.36 5.90
CA GLY A 48 -7.80 -13.48 6.32
C GLY A 48 -7.50 -12.36 5.33
N LEU A 49 -6.22 -12.12 5.07
CA LEU A 49 -5.76 -11.03 4.19
C LEU A 49 -5.20 -11.59 2.90
N ARG A 50 -5.84 -11.27 1.79
CA ARG A 50 -5.36 -11.63 0.46
C ARG A 50 -4.48 -10.51 -0.10
N PRO A 51 -3.19 -10.75 -0.39
CA PRO A 51 -2.32 -9.74 -0.99
C PRO A 51 -2.80 -9.41 -2.41
N VAL A 52 -2.97 -8.14 -2.70
CA VAL A 52 -3.33 -7.65 -4.04
C VAL A 52 -2.11 -7.07 -4.75
N LYS A 53 -1.40 -6.15 -4.07
CA LYS A 53 -0.26 -5.47 -4.67
C LYS A 53 0.72 -4.97 -3.62
N GLU A 54 2.00 -4.91 -4.01
CA GLU A 54 3.05 -4.22 -3.27
C GLU A 54 3.72 -3.20 -4.21
N VAL A 55 3.91 -1.97 -3.74
CA VAL A 55 4.55 -0.89 -4.49
C VAL A 55 5.68 -0.28 -3.67
N GLY A 56 6.81 0.01 -4.31
CA GLY A 56 7.90 0.77 -3.72
C GLY A 56 7.80 2.25 -4.07
N MET A 57 8.04 3.11 -3.09
CA MET A 57 8.09 4.56 -3.26
C MET A 57 9.52 5.06 -3.10
N TYR A 58 9.89 6.07 -3.90
CA TYR A 58 11.15 6.79 -3.74
C TYR A 58 11.04 7.87 -2.66
N GLY A 59 10.73 7.43 -1.44
CA GLY A 59 10.50 8.31 -0.29
C GLY A 59 10.00 7.52 0.90
N LYS A 60 10.00 8.15 2.08
CA LYS A 60 9.41 7.57 3.30
C LYS A 60 7.94 7.98 3.38
N ILE A 61 7.05 7.01 3.60
CA ILE A 61 5.64 7.27 3.81
C ILE A 61 5.48 7.93 5.18
N ALA A 62 5.26 9.24 5.19
CA ALA A 62 5.05 10.02 6.41
C ALA A 62 3.57 10.07 6.81
N VAL A 63 2.68 10.27 5.84
CA VAL A 63 1.23 10.33 6.03
C VAL A 63 0.58 9.46 4.96
N MET A 64 -0.41 8.67 5.36
CA MET A 64 -1.21 7.83 4.46
C MET A 64 -2.67 7.85 4.93
N GLU A 65 -3.53 8.54 4.18
CA GLU A 65 -4.96 8.60 4.45
C GLU A 65 -5.76 8.29 3.19
N LEU A 66 -6.87 7.57 3.37
CA LEU A 66 -7.85 7.33 2.33
C LEU A 66 -8.98 8.33 2.47
N PHE A 67 -9.44 8.87 1.34
CA PHE A 67 -10.60 9.73 1.29
C PHE A 67 -11.42 9.41 0.03
N ARG A 68 -12.74 9.63 0.12
CA ARG A 68 -13.66 9.45 -1.00
C ARG A 68 -14.35 10.79 -1.32
N PRO A 69 -13.88 11.53 -2.33
CA PRO A 69 -14.56 12.70 -2.87
C PRO A 69 -15.99 12.43 -3.31
N LYS A 70 -16.84 13.47 -3.24
CA LYS A 70 -18.21 13.39 -3.73
C LYS A 70 -18.22 13.21 -5.25
N GLY A 71 -18.83 12.13 -5.73
CA GLY A 71 -19.01 11.87 -7.16
C GLY A 71 -17.87 11.07 -7.80
N GLU A 72 -16.83 10.69 -7.05
CA GLU A 72 -15.82 9.77 -7.54
C GLU A 72 -16.43 8.38 -7.68
N LYS A 73 -16.56 7.94 -8.93
CA LYS A 73 -16.86 6.55 -9.27
C LYS A 73 -15.53 5.83 -9.34
N ASN A 74 -15.43 4.67 -8.69
CA ASN A 74 -14.22 3.85 -8.82
C ASN A 74 -13.97 3.58 -10.30
N LEU A 75 -12.72 3.76 -10.75
CA LEU A 75 -12.28 3.50 -12.11
C LEU A 75 -12.31 1.99 -12.40
N GLU A 76 -13.51 1.41 -12.45
CA GLU A 76 -13.74 0.09 -13.04
C GLU A 76 -13.90 0.29 -14.54
N ASN A 77 -12.77 0.12 -15.27
CA ASN A 77 -12.59 0.12 -16.73
C ASN A 77 -12.23 1.46 -17.40
N SER A 78 -10.92 1.68 -17.57
CA SER A 78 -10.32 2.36 -18.73
C SER A 78 -9.16 1.51 -19.23
#